data_AF-X8K6R4-F1
#
_entry.id   AF-X8K6R4-F1
#
_cell.length_a   1.000
_cell.length_b   1.000
_cell.length_c   1.000
_cell.angle_alpha   90.00
_cell.angle_beta   90.00
_cell.angle_gamma   90.00
#
_symmetry.space_group_name_H-M   'P 1'
#
loop_
_entity.id
_entity.type
_entity.pdbx_description
1 polymer ?
#
loop_
_entity_poly.entity_id
_entity_poly.type
_entity_poly.pdbx_seq_one_letter_code
_entity_poly.pdbx_strand_id
1 'polypeptide(L)' 'MSLEAISEALTHSDTGTTQIYVNTSNIVPMAVGEFALKSLKQ' A
#
# COMPACT_ATOMS: atom_id res chain seq x y z
N MET A 1 -5.01 8.23 -6.20
CA MET A 1 -4.79 8.97 -4.95
C MET A 1 -3.43 9.66 -5.08
N SER A 2 -3.35 10.98 -4.93
CA SER A 2 -2.07 11.70 -5.06
C SER A 2 -1.31 11.71 -3.72
N LEU A 3 -0.01 12.02 -3.73
CA LEU A 3 0.79 12.10 -2.51
C LEU A 3 0.32 13.24 -1.60
N GLU A 4 -0.14 14.34 -2.18
CA GLU A 4 -0.66 15.53 -1.49
C GLU A 4 -1.94 15.20 -0.72
N ALA A 5 -2.86 14.44 -1.35
CA ALA A 5 -4.09 14.00 -0.69
C ALA A 5 -3.81 13.05 0.49
N ILE A 6 -2.75 12.24 0.41
CA ILE A 6 -2.31 11.37 1.52
C ILE A 6 -1.67 12.21 2.62
N SER A 7 -0.78 13.12 2.25
CA SER A 7 -0.09 14.06 3.14
C SER A 7 -1.08 14.89 3.97
N GLU A 8 -2.14 15.39 3.34
CA GLU A 8 -3.22 16.15 3.99
C GLU A 8 -3.99 15.29 4.99
N ALA A 9 -4.34 14.06 4.61
CA ALA A 9 -5.01 13.10 5.50
C ALA A 9 -4.12 12.68 6.69
N LEU A 10 -2.80 12.69 6.52
CA LEU A 10 -1.80 12.41 7.56
C LEU A 10 -1.42 13.67 8.37
N THR A 11 -2.41 14.47 8.78
CA THR A 11 -2.21 15.67 9.61
C THR A 11 -1.28 16.75 9.01
N HIS A 12 -1.29 16.94 7.69
CA HIS A 12 -0.43 17.89 6.97
C HIS A 12 1.07 17.55 7.05
N SER A 13 1.41 16.26 7.08
CA SER A 13 2.78 15.81 6.88
C SER A 13 3.33 16.35 5.56
N ASP A 14 4.63 16.60 5.43
CA ASP A 14 5.18 17.00 4.14
C ASP A 14 5.19 15.82 3.14
N THR A 15 5.29 16.14 1.85
CA THR A 15 5.26 15.14 0.78
C THR A 15 6.47 14.20 0.79
N GLY A 16 7.63 14.65 1.30
CA GLY A 16 8.82 13.81 1.46
C GLY A 16 8.65 12.78 2.58
N THR A 17 8.15 13.18 3.74
CA THR A 17 7.80 12.26 4.83
C THR A 17 6.72 11.28 4.38
N THR A 18 5.69 11.76 3.70
CA THR A 18 4.62 10.91 3.14
C THR A 18 5.19 9.89 2.16
N GLN A 19 6.11 10.30 1.29
CA GLN A 19 6.75 9.43 0.32
C GLN A 19 7.56 8.29 0.98
N ILE A 20 8.21 8.54 2.12
CA ILE A 20 8.92 7.50 2.89
C ILE A 20 7.94 6.43 3.39
N TYR A 21 6.78 6.83 3.93
CA TYR A 21 5.77 5.90 4.44
C TYR A 21 5.08 5.12 3.32
N VAL A 22 4.73 5.77 2.21
CA VAL A 22 3.98 5.12 1.12
C VAL A 22 4.85 4.30 0.16
N ASN A 23 6.15 4.58 0.06
CA ASN A 23 7.07 3.80 -0.77
C ASN A 23 7.46 2.45 -0.15
N THR A 24 6.96 2.13 1.04
CA THR A 24 7.08 0.79 1.58
C THR A 24 6.13 -0.12 0.80
N SER A 25 6.69 -1.04 0.02
CA SER A 25 5.93 -2.07 -0.69
C SER A 25 4.99 -2.79 0.28
N ASN A 26 3.67 -2.66 0.08
CA ASN A 26 2.67 -3.45 0.79
C ASN A 26 2.58 -4.87 0.20
N ILE A 27 3.73 -5.52 0.00
CA ILE A 27 3.81 -6.89 -0.49
C ILE A 27 3.64 -7.79 0.72
N VAL A 28 2.49 -8.44 0.80
CA VAL A 28 2.26 -9.54 1.73
C VAL A 28 2.85 -10.81 1.10
N PRO A 29 3.84 -11.47 1.71
CA PRO A 29 4.31 -12.76 1.22
C PRO A 29 3.15 -13.75 1.23
N MET A 30 2.80 -14.28 0.06
CA MET A 30 1.73 -15.25 -0.10
C MET A 30 2.25 -16.43 -0.90
N ALA A 31 1.96 -17.65 -0.43
CA ALA A 31 2.33 -18.83 -1.18
C ALA A 31 1.54 -18.89 -2.50
N VAL A 32 2.19 -19.30 -3.58
CA VAL A 32 1.54 -19.44 -4.90
C VAL A 32 0.31 -20.37 -4.86
N GLY A 33 0.31 -21.39 -3.98
CA GLY A 33 -0.84 -22.27 -3.77
C GLY A 33 -2.02 -21.58 -3.09
N GLU A 34 -1.77 -20.69 -2.13
CA GLU A 34 -2.81 -19.90 -1.46
C GLU A 34 -3.41 -18.87 -2.43
N PHE A 35 -2.57 -18.22 -3.24
CA PHE A 35 -3.01 -17.32 -4.31
C PHE A 35 -3.91 -18.04 -5.32
N ALA A 36 -3.48 -19.21 -5.82
CA ALA A 36 -4.24 -20.00 -6.77
C ALA A 36 -5.60 -20.46 -6.18
N LEU A 37 -5.62 -20.92 -4.92
CA LEU A 37 -6.85 -21.34 -4.26
C LEU A 37 -7.86 -20.20 -4.11
N LYS A 38 -7.40 -18.99 -3.75
CA LYS A 38 -8.27 -17.81 -3.63
C LYS A 38 -8.92 -17.46 -4.97
N SER A 39 -8.16 -17.50 -6.06
CA SER A 39 -8.66 -17.22 -7.42
C SER A 39 -9.72 -18.23 -7.88
N LEU A 40 -9.68 -19.47 -7.40
CA LEU A 40 -10.65 -20.53 -7.71
C LEU A 40 -11.93 -20.47 -6.87
N LYS A 41 -11.95 -19.67 -5.79
CA LYS A 41 -13.09 -19.51 -4.86
C LYS A 41 -13.88 -18.20 -5.08
N GLN A 42 -13.54 -17.42 -6.11
CA GLN A 42 -14.33 -16.28 -6.57
C GLN A 42 -15.50 -16.73 -7.44
#